data_AF-K4QU23-F1
#
_entry.id   AF-K4QU23-F1
#
_cell.length_a   1.000
_cell.length_b   1.000
_cell.length_c   1.000
_cell.angle_alpha   90.00
_cell.angle_beta   90.00
_cell.angle_gamma   90.00
#
_symmetry.space_group_name_H-M   'P 1'
#
loop_
_entity.id
_entity.type
_entity.pdbx_description
1 polymer ?
#
loop_
_entity_poly.entity_id
_entity_poly.type
_entity_poly.pdbx_seq_one_letter_code
_entity_poly.pdbx_strand_id
1 'polypeptide(L)'
;FVYDKVRVAEDGDQAAKCDQFLSIFEQEGCRMVEMSCAEHDRYAAGSQFITHTIGRVLSQLNLESTPINTKGYESLLQLTHNTVSDSFDLYYGLFMYNINATQQLDNLER
;
A
#
# COMPACT_ATOMS: atom_id res chain seq x y z
N PHE A 1 -6.34 9.37 1.84
CA PHE A 1 -7.13 8.32 2.50
C PHE A 1 -8.09 7.71 1.48
N VAL A 2 -8.08 6.38 1.36
CA VAL A 2 -8.98 5.65 0.45
C VAL A 2 -10.15 5.11 1.28
N TYR A 3 -11.37 5.20 0.77
CA TYR A 3 -12.56 4.75 1.50
C TYR A 3 -13.66 4.22 0.57
N ASP A 4 -14.56 3.44 1.16
CA ASP A 4 -15.80 2.95 0.55
C ASP A 4 -16.94 3.09 1.57
N LYS A 5 -18.06 3.70 1.20
CA LYS A 5 -19.23 3.87 2.07
C LYS A 5 -20.16 2.66 1.93
N VAL A 6 -19.85 1.57 2.64
CA VAL A 6 -20.61 0.32 2.57
C VAL A 6 -21.66 0.23 3.68
N ARG A 7 -22.93 0.04 3.30
CA ARG A 7 -24.09 -0.11 4.22
C ARG A 7 -24.25 1.08 5.18
N VAL A 8 -24.01 2.28 4.67
CA VAL A 8 -24.27 3.55 5.34
C VAL A 8 -25.54 4.14 4.73
N ALA A 9 -26.54 4.47 5.55
CA ALA A 9 -27.71 5.20 5.07
C ALA A 9 -27.31 6.58 4.53
N GLU A 10 -28.02 7.06 3.50
CA GLU A 10 -27.71 8.37 2.88
C GLU A 10 -27.92 9.53 3.85
N ASP A 11 -28.88 9.40 4.77
CA ASP A 11 -29.26 10.44 5.74
C ASP A 11 -29.32 9.90 7.18
N GLY A 12 -29.38 10.84 8.13
CA GLY A 12 -29.57 10.58 9.56
C GLY A 12 -28.26 10.34 10.33
N ASP A 13 -28.38 9.82 11.54
CA ASP A 13 -27.26 9.73 12.49
C ASP A 13 -26.09 8.87 11.98
N GLN A 14 -26.35 7.88 11.13
CA GLN A 14 -25.30 7.02 10.56
C GLN A 14 -24.45 7.78 9.54
N ALA A 15 -25.08 8.55 8.65
CA ALA A 15 -24.40 9.39 7.67
C ALA A 15 -23.52 10.43 8.38
N ALA A 16 -24.08 11.13 9.37
CA ALA A 16 -23.36 12.15 10.15
C ALA A 16 -22.11 11.58 10.86
N LYS A 17 -22.22 10.38 11.45
CA LYS A 17 -21.07 9.71 12.08
C LYS A 17 -20.00 9.28 11.06
N CYS A 18 -20.43 8.80 9.89
CA CYS A 18 -19.51 8.43 8.82
C CYS A 18 -18.72 9.65 8.34
N ASP A 19 -19.41 10.76 8.08
CA ASP A 19 -18.78 12.00 7.62
C ASP A 19 -17.86 12.60 8.71
N GLN A 20 -18.25 12.54 9.99
CA GLN A 20 -17.39 12.95 11.09
C GLN A 20 -16.09 12.15 11.13
N PHE A 21 -16.15 10.81 10.94
CA PHE A 21 -14.95 9.98 10.89
C PHE A 21 -14.06 10.33 9.68
N LEU A 22 -14.65 10.47 8.49
CA LEU A 22 -13.89 10.82 7.28
C LEU A 22 -13.24 12.20 7.39
N SER A 23 -13.90 13.16 8.05
CA SER A 23 -13.37 14.51 8.24
C SER A 23 -12.06 14.55 9.02
N ILE A 24 -11.77 13.54 9.85
CA ILE A 24 -10.47 13.44 10.56
C ILE A 24 -9.32 13.42 9.55
N PHE A 25 -9.44 12.61 8.50
CA PHE A 25 -8.40 12.50 7.48
C PHE A 25 -8.37 13.72 6.56
N GLU A 26 -9.54 14.25 6.21
CA GLU A 26 -9.65 15.43 5.37
C GLU A 26 -9.02 16.66 6.04
N GLN A 27 -9.25 16.86 7.34
CA GLN A 27 -8.70 17.97 8.11
C GLN A 27 -7.18 17.89 8.28
N GLU A 28 -6.61 16.68 8.29
CA GLU A 28 -5.16 16.45 8.22
C GLU A 28 -4.59 16.63 6.81
N GLY A 29 -5.39 17.10 5.84
CA GLY A 29 -4.96 17.39 4.47
C GLY A 29 -4.80 16.15 3.59
N CYS A 30 -5.35 15.00 3.99
CA CYS A 30 -5.30 13.81 3.15
C CYS A 30 -6.12 14.03 1.88
N ARG A 31 -5.57 13.60 0.74
CA ARG A 31 -6.37 13.41 -0.48
C ARG A 31 -7.40 12.29 -0.23
N MET A 32 -8.67 12.64 -0.23
CA MET A 32 -9.78 11.68 -0.06
C MET A 32 -10.11 11.03 -1.41
N VAL A 33 -10.12 9.69 -1.46
CA VAL A 33 -10.38 8.93 -2.69
C VAL A 33 -11.41 7.84 -2.41
N GLU A 34 -12.61 8.02 -2.93
CA GLU A 34 -13.68 7.02 -2.85
C GLU A 34 -13.49 5.97 -3.95
N MET A 35 -13.47 4.68 -3.58
CA MET A 35 -13.44 3.56 -4.52
C MET A 35 -13.91 2.28 -3.85
N SER A 36 -14.36 1.30 -4.64
CA SER A 36 -14.75 0.01 -4.09
C SER A 36 -13.56 -0.78 -3.51
N CYS A 37 -13.81 -1.68 -2.56
CA CYS A 37 -12.78 -2.59 -2.04
C CYS A 37 -12.09 -3.40 -3.16
N ALA A 38 -12.85 -3.84 -4.17
CA ALA A 38 -12.31 -4.60 -5.29
C ALA A 38 -11.35 -3.78 -6.16
N GLU A 39 -11.67 -2.50 -6.40
CA GLU A 39 -10.78 -1.60 -7.13
C GLU A 39 -9.54 -1.26 -6.32
N HIS A 40 -9.69 -0.99 -5.03
CA HIS A 40 -8.57 -0.79 -4.11
C HIS A 40 -7.59 -1.97 -4.18
N ASP A 41 -8.08 -3.20 -4.01
CA ASP A 41 -7.22 -4.39 -3.99
C ASP A 41 -6.52 -4.62 -5.33
N ARG A 42 -7.22 -4.38 -6.45
CA ARG A 42 -6.61 -4.45 -7.78
C ARG A 42 -5.45 -3.45 -7.92
N TYR A 43 -5.64 -2.21 -7.45
CA TYR A 43 -4.58 -1.20 -7.48
C TYR A 43 -3.44 -1.51 -6.51
N ALA A 44 -3.76 -1.92 -5.27
CA ALA A 44 -2.79 -2.25 -4.23
C ALA A 44 -1.91 -3.43 -4.64
N ALA A 45 -2.47 -4.45 -5.32
CA ALA A 45 -1.69 -5.56 -5.85
C ALA A 45 -0.61 -5.10 -6.85
N GLY A 46 -0.98 -4.22 -7.79
CA GLY A 46 -0.03 -3.72 -8.81
C GLY A 46 0.92 -2.62 -8.32
N SER A 47 0.73 -2.11 -7.09
CA SER A 47 1.52 -1.00 -6.54
C SER A 47 2.17 -1.36 -5.21
N GLN A 48 1.41 -1.35 -4.12
CA GLN A 48 1.88 -1.63 -2.77
C GLN A 48 2.53 -3.01 -2.65
N PHE A 49 1.85 -4.05 -3.14
CA PHE A 49 2.36 -5.42 -3.05
C PHE A 49 3.66 -5.62 -3.84
N ILE A 50 3.75 -5.10 -5.07
CA ILE A 50 4.99 -5.09 -5.87
C ILE A 50 6.11 -4.34 -5.13
N THR A 51 5.80 -3.17 -4.58
CA THR A 51 6.76 -2.32 -3.86
C THR A 51 7.36 -3.05 -2.65
N HIS A 52 6.51 -3.70 -1.84
CA HIS A 52 6.98 -4.51 -0.71
C HIS A 52 7.78 -5.75 -1.16
N THR A 53 7.34 -6.42 -2.22
CA THR A 53 8.02 -7.61 -2.73
C THR A 53 9.45 -7.26 -3.17
N ILE A 54 9.60 -6.22 -4.00
CA ILE A 54 10.91 -5.74 -4.45
C ILE A 54 11.76 -5.29 -3.25
N GLY A 55 11.20 -4.49 -2.34
CA GLY A 55 11.93 -4.01 -1.17
C GLY A 55 12.48 -5.14 -0.28
N ARG A 56 11.70 -6.22 -0.10
CA ARG A 56 12.13 -7.43 0.63
C ARG A 56 13.14 -8.28 -0.13
N VAL A 57 13.05 -8.37 -1.46
CA VAL A 57 14.10 -9.03 -2.26
C VAL A 57 15.42 -8.25 -2.14
N LEU A 58 15.36 -6.92 -2.24
CA LEU A 58 16.54 -6.07 -2.09
C LEU A 58 17.15 -6.16 -0.69
N SER A 59 16.35 -6.35 0.37
CA SER A 59 16.87 -6.51 1.73
C SER A 59 17.72 -7.77 1.89
N GLN A 60 17.42 -8.84 1.15
CA GLN A 60 18.22 -10.07 1.16
C GLN A 60 19.61 -9.88 0.53
N LEU A 61 19.77 -8.86 -0.31
CA LEU A 61 21.05 -8.51 -0.93
C LEU A 61 21.98 -7.72 0.01
N ASN A 62 21.50 -7.32 1.20
CA ASN A 62 22.24 -6.50 2.17
C ASN A 62 22.91 -5.28 1.53
N LEU A 63 22.13 -4.50 0.78
CA LEU A 63 22.63 -3.33 0.06
C LEU A 63 23.19 -2.28 1.03
N GLU A 64 24.39 -1.78 0.73
CA GLU A 64 25.06 -0.73 1.49
C GLU A 64 25.29 0.50 0.61
N SER A 65 25.28 1.68 1.24
CA SER A 65 25.63 2.92 0.54
C SER A 65 27.09 2.91 0.11
N THR A 66 27.37 3.42 -1.09
CA THR A 66 28.72 3.55 -1.64
C THR A 66 29.08 5.02 -1.90
N PRO A 67 30.38 5.36 -2.05
CA PRO A 67 30.79 6.72 -2.43
C PRO A 67 30.34 7.18 -3.83
N ILE A 68 29.83 6.26 -4.68
CA ILE A 68 29.47 6.52 -6.08
C ILE A 68 28.00 6.16 -6.39
N ASN A 69 27.11 6.28 -5.39
CA ASN A 69 25.70 5.99 -5.59
C ASN A 69 25.10 6.82 -6.74
N THR A 70 24.29 6.17 -7.56
CA THR A 70 23.38 6.88 -8.47
C THR A 70 22.11 7.27 -7.70
N LYS A 71 21.36 8.26 -8.20
CA LYS A 71 20.05 8.61 -7.60
C LYS A 71 19.04 7.46 -7.61
N GLY A 72 19.11 6.60 -8.63
CA GLY A 72 18.30 5.39 -8.66
C GLY A 72 18.66 4.44 -7.51
N TYR A 73 19.95 4.25 -7.24
CA TYR A 73 20.39 3.39 -6.14
C TYR A 73 20.05 3.96 -4.76
N GLU A 74 20.15 5.29 -4.57
CA GLU A 74 19.68 5.94 -3.33
C GLU A 74 18.19 5.65 -3.07
N SER A 75 17.34 5.70 -4.10
CA SER A 75 15.92 5.35 -3.98
C SER A 75 15.69 3.88 -3.64
N LEU A 76 16.52 2.97 -4.15
CA LEU A 76 16.45 1.54 -3.80
C LEU A 76 16.82 1.30 -2.34
N LEU A 77 17.87 1.96 -1.84
CA LEU A 77 18.25 1.89 -0.42
C LEU A 77 17.11 2.39 0.48
N GLN A 78 16.49 3.52 0.11
CA GLN A 78 15.34 4.06 0.85
C GLN A 78 14.13 3.13 0.79
N LEU A 79 13.86 2.52 -0.38
CA LEU A 79 12.79 1.55 -0.56
C LEU A 79 12.98 0.34 0.36
N THR A 80 14.19 -0.22 0.40
CA THR A 80 14.53 -1.32 1.31
C THR A 80 14.28 -0.92 2.76
N HIS A 81 14.79 0.22 3.19
CA HIS A 81 14.60 0.71 4.57
C HIS A 81 13.11 0.85 4.95
N ASN A 82 12.31 1.44 4.06
CA ASN A 82 10.88 1.65 4.33
C ASN A 82 10.10 0.33 4.39
N THR A 83 10.41 -0.62 3.51
CA THR A 83 9.65 -1.88 3.40
C THR A 83 10.04 -2.93 4.44
N VAL A 84 11.27 -2.92 4.95
CA VAL A 84 11.70 -3.83 6.04
C VAL A 84 11.30 -3.34 7.43
N SER A 85 10.95 -2.06 7.54
CA SER A 85 10.41 -1.50 8.80
C SER A 85 9.03 -2.09 9.13
N ASP A 86 8.32 -2.60 8.12
CA ASP A 86 7.05 -3.28 8.28
C ASP A 86 7.20 -4.78 8.60
N SER A 87 6.29 -5.30 9.43
CA SER A 87 6.29 -6.71 9.83
C SER A 87 6.13 -7.64 8.63
N PHE A 88 6.71 -8.84 8.73
CA PHE A 88 6.51 -9.87 7.72
C PHE A 88 5.02 -10.22 7.57
N ASP A 89 4.27 -10.24 8.68
CA ASP A 89 2.83 -10.51 8.68
C ASP A 89 2.04 -9.51 7.83
N LEU A 90 2.42 -8.22 7.82
CA LEU A 90 1.78 -7.22 6.97
C LEU A 90 1.96 -7.57 5.50
N TYR A 91 3.20 -7.88 5.10
CA TYR A 91 3.52 -8.27 3.73
C TYR A 91 2.81 -9.56 3.33
N TYR A 92 2.83 -10.56 4.21
CA TYR A 92 2.15 -11.82 4.00
C TYR A 92 0.64 -11.61 3.81
N GLY A 93 0.04 -10.67 4.56
CA GLY A 93 -1.35 -10.28 4.40
C GLY A 93 -1.66 -9.67 3.03
N LEU A 94 -0.78 -8.82 2.50
CA LEU A 94 -0.92 -8.25 1.15
C LEU A 94 -0.97 -9.32 0.05
N PHE A 95 -0.29 -10.46 0.26
CA PHE A 95 -0.32 -11.59 -0.66
C PHE A 95 -1.54 -12.48 -0.42
N MET A 96 -1.74 -12.94 0.81
CA MET A 96 -2.73 -13.97 1.13
C MET A 96 -4.18 -13.51 0.98
N TYR A 97 -4.45 -12.24 1.27
CA TYR A 97 -5.82 -11.71 1.29
C TYR A 97 -6.20 -10.91 0.05
N ASN A 98 -5.26 -10.71 -0.88
CA ASN A 98 -5.53 -10.05 -2.15
C ASN A 98 -5.36 -11.03 -3.31
N ILE A 99 -6.48 -11.49 -3.88
CA ILE A 99 -6.50 -12.46 -4.98
C ILE A 99 -5.72 -12.01 -6.22
N ASN A 100 -5.51 -10.70 -6.39
CA ASN A 100 -4.78 -10.14 -7.52
C ASN A 100 -3.26 -10.23 -7.34
N ALA A 101 -2.76 -10.48 -6.12
CA ALA A 101 -1.33 -10.49 -5.81
C ALA A 101 -0.60 -11.64 -6.52
N THR A 102 -1.21 -12.82 -6.65
CA THR A 102 -0.62 -13.97 -7.35
C THR A 102 -0.29 -13.63 -8.81
N GLN A 103 -1.21 -12.98 -9.53
CA GLN A 103 -0.96 -12.56 -10.91
C GLN A 103 0.23 -11.59 -11.01
N GLN A 104 0.39 -10.71 -10.02
CA GLN A 104 1.49 -9.75 -9.99
C GLN A 104 2.84 -10.44 -9.73
N LEU A 105 2.87 -11.48 -8.88
CA LEU A 105 4.02 -12.34 -8.69
C LEU A 105 4.39 -13.10 -9.98
N ASP A 106 3.41 -13.74 -10.63
CA ASP A 106 3.63 -14.46 -11.89
C ASP A 106 4.22 -13.54 -12.97
N ASN A 107 3.82 -12.25 -12.97
CA ASN A 107 4.36 -11.26 -13.90
C ASN A 107 5.80 -10.84 -13.57
N LEU A 108 6.21 -10.88 -12.29
CA LEU A 108 7.58 -10.57 -11.87
C LEU A 108 8.56 -11.71 -12.17
N GLU A 109 8.08 -12.95 -12.19
CA GLU A 109 8.90 -14.15 -12.42
C GLU A 109 9.10 -14.51 -13.90
N ARG A 110 8.40 -13.81 -14.80
CA ARG A 110 8.54 -13.95 -16.27
C ARG A 110 9.68 -13.10 -16.82
#